data_AF-A0A0N7ZGY4-F1
#
_entry.id   AF-A0A0N7ZGY4-F1
#
_cell.length_a   1.000
_cell.length_b   1.000
_cell.length_c   1.000
_cell.angle_alpha   90.00
_cell.angle_beta   90.00
_cell.angle_gamma   90.00
#
_symmetry.space_group_name_H-M   'P 1'
#
loop_
_entity.id
_entity.type
_entity.pdbx_description
1 polymer ?
#
loop_
_entity_poly.entity_id
_entity_poly.type
_entity_poly.pdbx_seq_one_letter_code
_entity_poly.pdbx_strand_id
1 'polypeptide(L)'
;MAMYQNISRAVIRSRSASQPTVLCASYHQKVSKSEALIFVECFAKGFTLHNLKLAYVCVVGSHLKCLFFFLTFFQVIDHYEKPRNVGSMDKKDVNVGTGLVGAPACGDVMKLQIKVDENGKIIDAKFKTFGCGSAIASSSLATEWVKGKSVHDALKIKNTDIAKELSLPPVKLHCSMLAEDAIKAALKDYQVKQTSQKKKEEKRSAIAQ
;
A
#
# COMPACT_ATOMS: atom_id res chain seq x y z
N MET A 1 21.49 13.72 15.27
CA MET A 1 20.89 12.40 15.59
C MET A 1 19.69 12.53 16.55
N ALA A 2 18.66 13.32 16.21
CA ALA A 2 17.52 13.55 17.12
C ALA A 2 16.15 13.63 16.44
N MET A 3 15.96 13.00 15.27
CA MET A 3 14.70 13.07 14.52
C MET A 3 13.95 11.72 14.40
N TYR A 4 14.50 10.64 14.98
CA TYR A 4 13.97 9.28 14.81
C TYR A 4 13.16 8.73 16.00
N GLN A 5 13.05 9.46 17.11
CA GLN A 5 12.40 8.95 18.33
C GLN A 5 10.92 9.35 18.49
N ASN A 6 10.37 10.25 17.67
CA ASN A 6 8.98 10.71 17.82
C ASN A 6 7.94 10.03 16.91
N ILE A 7 8.34 9.05 16.09
CA ILE A 7 7.43 8.40 15.12
C ILE A 7 6.57 7.30 15.77
N SER A 8 6.87 6.87 17.00
CA SER A 8 6.15 5.79 17.69
C SER A 8 4.89 6.22 18.46
N ARG A 9 4.51 7.51 18.48
CA ARG A 9 3.34 8.00 19.23
C ARG A 9 2.15 8.46 18.39
N ALA A 10 2.28 8.52 17.07
CA ALA A 10 1.18 8.96 16.19
C ALA A 10 0.30 7.80 15.67
N VAL A 11 0.51 6.58 16.16
CA VAL A 11 -0.29 5.41 15.84
C VAL A 11 -1.19 5.13 17.05
N ILE A 12 -2.50 5.25 16.86
CA ILE A 12 -3.59 4.95 17.82
C ILE A 12 -3.94 6.10 18.78
N ARG A 13 -4.67 7.12 18.28
CA ARG A 13 -5.72 7.76 19.08
C ARG A 13 -6.74 8.51 18.22
N SER A 14 -7.76 7.78 17.75
CA SER A 14 -9.09 8.34 17.49
C SER A 14 -10.15 7.23 17.51
N ARG A 15 -10.35 6.64 18.69
CA ARG A 15 -11.67 6.08 19.05
C ARG A 15 -12.33 7.03 20.03
N SER A 16 -13.24 7.85 19.54
CA SER A 16 -14.40 8.32 20.31
C SER A 16 -15.53 8.66 19.34
N ALA A 17 -16.70 8.13 19.69
CA ALA A 17 -18.02 8.21 19.11
C ALA A 17 -18.43 9.48 18.34
N SER A 18 -19.42 9.28 17.47
CA SER A 18 -20.38 10.23 16.88
C SER A 18 -19.87 11.25 15.87
N GLN A 19 -20.07 10.95 14.57
CA GLN A 19 -20.75 11.80 13.56
C GLN A 19 -20.32 11.41 12.13
N PRO A 20 -21.24 10.97 11.25
CA PRO A 20 -20.94 10.71 9.85
C PRO A 20 -21.31 11.93 9.00
N THR A 21 -20.67 13.08 9.18
CA THR A 21 -21.01 14.28 8.38
C THR A 21 -19.84 15.20 8.00
N VAL A 22 -18.60 14.91 8.41
CA VAL A 22 -17.49 15.83 8.12
C VAL A 22 -16.29 15.08 7.57
N LEU A 23 -16.34 14.66 6.30
CA LEU A 23 -15.11 14.38 5.56
C LEU A 23 -15.26 14.67 4.05
N CYS A 24 -16.05 15.68 3.69
CA CYS A 24 -16.15 16.15 2.30
C CYS A 24 -15.30 17.41 2.01
N ALA A 25 -14.55 17.93 2.98
CA ALA A 25 -13.96 19.28 2.90
C ALA A 25 -12.44 19.36 2.68
N SER A 26 -11.74 18.29 2.30
CA SER A 26 -10.28 18.41 2.00
C SER A 26 -9.79 17.62 0.80
N TYR A 27 -10.68 17.27 -0.13
CA TYR A 27 -10.29 16.73 -1.44
C TYR A 27 -10.35 17.82 -2.51
N HIS A 28 -9.61 18.91 -2.27
CA HIS A 28 -9.54 20.05 -3.19
C HIS A 28 -8.21 20.06 -3.94
N GLN A 29 -7.93 19.00 -4.71
CA GLN A 29 -6.93 19.13 -5.78
C GLN A 29 -7.29 18.28 -7.00
N LYS A 30 -7.89 18.97 -7.98
CA LYS A 30 -8.05 18.59 -9.40
C LYS A 30 -8.74 17.25 -9.65
N VAL A 31 -10.00 17.16 -9.25
CA VAL A 31 -10.99 16.34 -9.97
C VAL A 31 -11.34 17.10 -11.25
N SER A 32 -11.23 16.46 -12.41
CA SER A 32 -11.57 17.08 -13.69
C SER A 32 -13.06 17.48 -13.70
N LYS A 33 -13.40 18.63 -14.29
CA LYS A 33 -14.72 19.28 -14.20
C LYS A 33 -15.92 18.40 -14.64
N SER A 34 -15.71 17.24 -15.26
CA SER A 34 -16.77 16.32 -15.66
C SER A 34 -17.22 15.33 -14.58
N GLU A 35 -16.45 15.08 -13.51
CA GLU A 35 -16.82 14.13 -12.45
C GLU A 35 -17.61 14.79 -11.30
N ALA A 36 -17.46 16.11 -11.11
CA ALA A 36 -18.12 16.84 -10.02
C ALA A 36 -19.64 16.99 -10.22
N LEU A 37 -20.13 16.91 -11.46
CA LEU A 37 -21.56 17.09 -11.78
C LEU A 37 -22.44 15.91 -11.32
N ILE A 38 -21.88 14.70 -11.22
CA ILE A 38 -22.63 13.50 -10.80
C ILE A 38 -22.96 13.55 -9.30
N PHE A 39 -22.12 14.22 -8.50
CA PHE A 39 -22.31 14.26 -7.05
C PHE A 39 -23.37 15.29 -6.61
N VAL A 40 -23.57 16.36 -7.38
CA VAL A 40 -24.46 17.46 -7.01
C VAL A 40 -25.94 17.14 -7.28
N GLU A 41 -26.27 16.29 -8.26
CA GLU A 41 -27.67 15.93 -8.53
C GLU A 41 -28.25 14.87 -7.56
N CYS A 42 -27.42 14.06 -6.89
CA CYS A 42 -27.90 13.09 -5.91
C CYS A 42 -28.36 13.74 -4.59
N PHE A 43 -27.77 14.88 -4.20
CA PHE A 43 -28.08 15.52 -2.92
C PHE A 43 -29.42 16.30 -2.94
N ALA A 44 -29.91 16.67 -4.13
CA ALA A 44 -31.13 17.46 -4.30
C ALA A 44 -32.44 16.66 -4.12
N LYS A 45 -32.38 15.32 -3.98
CA LYS A 45 -33.58 14.46 -3.94
C LYS A 45 -33.88 13.77 -2.60
N GLY A 46 -33.23 14.18 -1.51
CA GLY A 46 -33.71 13.88 -0.15
C GLY A 46 -33.95 12.39 0.16
N PHE A 47 -33.02 11.51 -0.21
CA PHE A 47 -33.14 10.08 0.07
C PHE A 47 -32.45 9.71 1.40
N THR A 48 -33.26 9.36 2.41
CA THR A 48 -32.80 8.90 3.73
C THR A 48 -32.13 7.53 3.66
N LEU A 49 -30.96 7.45 4.28
CA LEU A 49 -30.05 6.31 4.36
C LEU A 49 -30.63 5.16 5.21
N HIS A 50 -31.45 4.29 4.64
CA HIS A 50 -31.74 2.98 5.25
C HIS A 50 -31.95 1.94 4.14
N ASN A 51 -31.06 0.94 4.09
CA ASN A 51 -30.94 -0.13 3.06
C ASN A 51 -30.10 0.18 1.81
N LEU A 52 -28.86 0.63 2.03
CA LEU A 52 -27.82 0.79 1.02
C LEU A 52 -27.19 -0.56 0.57
N LYS A 53 -28.00 -1.52 0.11
CA LYS A 53 -27.50 -2.75 -0.52
C LYS A 53 -28.11 -3.10 -1.88
N LEU A 54 -29.15 -2.38 -2.34
CA LEU A 54 -29.84 -2.72 -3.60
C LEU A 54 -30.14 -1.55 -4.54
N ALA A 55 -29.91 -0.30 -4.14
CA ALA A 55 -30.36 0.86 -4.92
C ALA A 55 -29.34 1.42 -5.94
N TYR A 56 -28.26 0.70 -6.27
CA TYR A 56 -27.37 1.06 -7.38
C TYR A 56 -27.79 0.40 -8.70
N VAL A 57 -29.06 0.02 -8.81
CA VAL A 57 -29.72 -0.33 -10.07
C VAL A 57 -30.72 0.78 -10.36
N CYS A 58 -30.23 2.00 -10.55
CA CYS A 58 -31.05 3.12 -11.01
C CYS A 58 -30.51 3.63 -12.35
N VAL A 59 -30.99 2.96 -13.40
CA VAL A 59 -31.35 3.50 -14.72
C VAL A 59 -30.73 4.87 -15.05
N VAL A 60 -29.56 4.85 -15.70
CA VAL A 60 -29.24 5.83 -16.73
C VAL A 60 -28.82 5.02 -17.96
N GLY A 61 -29.50 5.27 -19.07
CA GLY A 61 -29.45 4.49 -20.29
C GLY A 61 -28.04 4.27 -20.85
N SER A 62 -27.88 3.11 -21.47
CA SER A 62 -26.87 2.79 -22.49
C SER A 62 -25.40 3.13 -22.17
N HIS A 63 -24.94 2.92 -20.94
CA HIS A 63 -23.50 2.77 -20.69
C HIS A 63 -23.21 1.75 -19.59
N LEU A 64 -22.80 0.55 -20.02
CA LEU A 64 -22.27 -0.53 -19.17
C LEU A 64 -20.98 -0.12 -18.40
N LYS A 65 -20.48 1.09 -18.59
CA LYS A 65 -19.25 1.63 -17.97
C LYS A 65 -19.44 2.17 -16.54
N CYS A 66 -20.66 2.53 -16.13
CA CYS A 66 -20.90 3.10 -14.79
C CYS A 66 -20.79 2.06 -13.66
N LEU A 67 -21.17 0.81 -13.91
CA LEU A 67 -21.12 -0.24 -12.89
C LEU A 67 -19.68 -0.62 -12.52
N PHE A 68 -18.75 -0.50 -13.48
CA PHE A 68 -17.34 -0.83 -13.26
C PHE A 68 -16.60 0.20 -12.40
N PHE A 69 -17.03 1.46 -12.40
CA PHE A 69 -16.38 2.54 -11.65
C PHE A 69 -16.66 2.46 -10.13
N PHE A 70 -17.78 1.86 -9.73
CA PHE A 70 -18.18 1.77 -8.31
C PHE A 70 -17.54 0.59 -7.56
N LEU A 71 -17.20 -0.50 -8.26
CA LEU A 71 -16.61 -1.70 -7.66
C LEU A 71 -15.12 -1.53 -7.33
N THR A 72 -14.40 -0.74 -8.13
CA THR A 72 -12.94 -0.58 -8.07
C THR A 72 -12.47 0.27 -6.90
N PHE A 73 -13.27 1.27 -6.52
CA PHE A 73 -12.94 2.15 -5.41
C PHE A 73 -13.04 1.45 -4.04
N PHE A 74 -13.82 0.36 -3.95
CA PHE A 74 -14.02 -0.37 -2.70
C PHE A 74 -12.73 -1.02 -2.18
N GLN A 75 -11.90 -1.58 -3.08
CA GLN A 75 -10.63 -2.18 -2.66
C GLN A 75 -9.65 -1.15 -2.08
N VAL A 76 -9.54 0.01 -2.72
CA VAL A 76 -8.67 1.09 -2.25
C VAL A 76 -9.12 1.60 -0.88
N ILE A 77 -10.43 1.79 -0.69
CA ILE A 77 -11.00 2.18 0.61
C ILE A 77 -10.72 1.11 1.66
N ASP A 78 -10.95 -0.16 1.35
CA ASP A 78 -10.81 -1.25 2.31
C ASP A 78 -9.36 -1.39 2.84
N HIS A 79 -8.36 -1.26 1.96
CA HIS A 79 -6.95 -1.23 2.37
C HIS A 79 -6.55 0.08 3.06
N TYR A 80 -7.28 1.18 2.83
CA TYR A 80 -7.03 2.45 3.52
C TYR A 80 -7.62 2.47 4.93
N GLU A 81 -8.86 2.00 5.11
CA GLU A 81 -9.54 1.95 6.41
C GLU A 81 -8.97 0.86 7.31
N LYS A 82 -8.61 -0.28 6.73
CA LYS A 82 -8.06 -1.44 7.45
C LYS A 82 -6.77 -1.92 6.78
N PRO A 83 -5.67 -1.16 6.85
CA PRO A 83 -4.41 -1.57 6.25
C PRO A 83 -3.89 -2.82 6.96
N ARG A 84 -3.53 -3.83 6.18
CA ARG A 84 -3.02 -5.12 6.68
C ARG A 84 -1.51 -5.00 6.87
N ASN A 85 -0.90 -5.81 7.74
CA ASN A 85 0.56 -5.88 7.82
C ASN A 85 1.29 -4.56 8.13
N VAL A 86 0.62 -3.58 8.75
CA VAL A 86 1.28 -2.35 9.21
C VAL A 86 2.20 -2.65 10.37
N GLY A 87 3.48 -2.27 10.26
CA GLY A 87 4.43 -2.48 11.34
C GLY A 87 5.88 -2.39 10.90
N SER A 88 6.78 -2.82 11.76
CA SER A 88 8.21 -2.89 11.45
C SER A 88 8.83 -4.15 12.01
N MET A 89 9.94 -4.55 11.41
CA MET A 89 10.77 -5.67 11.83
C MET A 89 12.19 -5.17 12.15
N ASP A 90 12.95 -5.98 12.88
CA ASP A 90 14.34 -5.65 13.18
C ASP A 90 15.17 -5.61 11.90
N LYS A 91 15.90 -4.52 11.72
CA LYS A 91 16.78 -4.32 10.56
C LYS A 91 18.09 -5.10 10.69
N LYS A 92 18.46 -5.49 11.91
CA LYS A 92 19.71 -6.22 12.21
C LYS A 92 19.63 -7.69 11.83
N ASP A 93 18.41 -8.23 11.72
CA ASP A 93 18.20 -9.61 11.29
C ASP A 93 18.70 -9.78 9.85
N VAL A 94 19.40 -10.90 9.64
CA VAL A 94 19.97 -11.33 8.36
C VAL A 94 18.87 -11.74 7.40
N ASN A 95 17.82 -12.34 7.94
CA ASN A 95 16.70 -12.88 7.19
C ASN A 95 15.66 -11.81 6.84
N VAL A 96 15.88 -10.55 7.26
CA VAL A 96 14.99 -9.43 7.00
C VAL A 96 15.58 -8.49 5.94
N GLY A 97 14.93 -8.40 4.80
CA GLY A 97 15.20 -7.38 3.78
C GLY A 97 14.43 -6.10 4.07
N THR A 98 15.07 -4.93 3.95
CA THR A 98 14.44 -3.61 4.11
C THR A 98 14.61 -2.75 2.87
N GLY A 99 13.49 -2.43 2.23
CA GLY A 99 13.41 -1.44 1.15
C GLY A 99 12.86 -0.12 1.69
N LEU A 100 13.57 0.98 1.42
CA LEU A 100 13.08 2.34 1.64
C LEU A 100 13.14 3.06 0.30
N VAL A 101 11.98 3.52 -0.17
CA VAL A 101 11.83 4.19 -1.46
C VAL A 101 10.97 5.44 -1.31
N GLY A 102 11.11 6.36 -2.26
CA GLY A 102 10.43 7.66 -2.24
C GLY A 102 11.27 8.76 -1.58
N ALA A 103 10.78 9.98 -1.71
CA ALA A 103 11.47 11.19 -1.25
C ALA A 103 10.49 12.05 -0.44
N PRO A 104 10.90 12.60 0.72
CA PRO A 104 10.06 13.49 1.51
C PRO A 104 9.55 14.70 0.72
N ALA A 105 10.33 15.18 -0.25
CA ALA A 105 9.95 16.31 -1.10
C ALA A 105 8.75 16.02 -2.01
N CYS A 106 8.54 14.75 -2.40
CA CYS A 106 7.43 14.33 -3.25
C CYS A 106 6.16 14.00 -2.44
N GLY A 107 6.25 13.95 -1.11
CA GLY A 107 5.13 13.60 -0.23
C GLY A 107 4.87 12.10 -0.09
N ASP A 108 5.57 11.25 -0.86
CA ASP A 108 5.43 9.79 -0.81
C ASP A 108 6.76 9.12 -0.39
N VAL A 109 6.72 8.40 0.72
CA VAL A 109 7.84 7.62 1.27
C VAL A 109 7.31 6.27 1.76
N MET A 110 7.83 5.19 1.18
CA MET A 110 7.42 3.83 1.52
C MET A 110 8.59 3.03 2.07
N LYS A 111 8.37 2.41 3.22
CA LYS A 111 9.27 1.43 3.82
C LYS A 111 8.60 0.07 3.83
N LEU A 112 9.18 -0.88 3.11
CA LEU A 112 8.72 -2.27 3.06
C LEU A 112 9.79 -3.19 3.63
N GLN A 113 9.39 -4.07 4.54
CA GLN A 113 10.28 -5.05 5.15
C GLN A 113 9.70 -6.44 4.90
N ILE A 114 10.56 -7.37 4.48
CA ILE A 114 10.20 -8.77 4.25
C ILE A 114 11.07 -9.66 5.13
N LYS A 115 10.51 -10.73 5.66
CA LYS A 115 11.23 -11.78 6.37
C LYS A 115 11.18 -13.04 5.54
N VAL A 116 12.35 -13.58 5.23
CA VAL A 116 12.53 -14.75 4.40
C VAL A 116 12.97 -15.92 5.29
N ASP A 117 12.43 -17.10 5.01
CA ASP A 117 12.84 -18.36 5.64
C ASP A 117 14.08 -18.95 4.97
N GLU A 118 14.68 -19.97 5.58
CA GLU A 118 15.85 -20.69 5.06
C GLU A 118 15.58 -21.30 3.67
N ASN A 119 14.33 -21.67 3.40
CA ASN A 119 13.86 -22.18 2.11
C ASN A 119 13.72 -21.10 1.02
N GLY A 120 14.03 -19.83 1.31
CA GLY A 120 13.89 -18.73 0.35
C GLY A 120 12.44 -18.27 0.12
N LYS A 121 11.53 -18.58 1.05
CA LYS A 121 10.12 -18.19 1.02
C LYS A 121 9.85 -17.03 1.99
N ILE A 122 9.05 -16.05 1.57
CA ILE A 122 8.69 -14.89 2.40
C ILE A 122 7.62 -15.33 3.41
N ILE A 123 7.97 -15.36 4.70
CA ILE A 123 7.06 -15.78 5.79
C ILE A 123 6.23 -14.62 6.33
N ASP A 124 6.82 -13.42 6.35
CA ASP A 124 6.12 -12.23 6.81
C ASP A 124 6.59 -11.01 6.02
N ALA A 125 5.68 -10.05 5.89
CA ALA A 125 5.95 -8.76 5.28
C ALA A 125 5.26 -7.71 6.11
N LYS A 126 5.96 -6.59 6.34
CA LYS A 126 5.43 -5.44 7.05
C LYS A 126 5.78 -4.17 6.32
N PHE A 127 4.88 -3.20 6.33
CA PHE A 127 5.14 -1.90 5.72
C PHE A 127 4.85 -0.74 6.67
N LYS A 128 5.51 0.38 6.38
CA LYS A 128 5.16 1.71 6.85
C LYS A 128 5.27 2.65 5.66
N THR A 129 4.22 3.39 5.38
CA THR A 129 4.22 4.33 4.28
C THR A 129 3.65 5.66 4.74
N PHE A 130 4.16 6.73 4.14
CA PHE A 130 3.67 8.08 4.27
C PHE A 130 3.35 8.54 2.85
N GLY A 131 2.11 8.97 2.61
CA GLY A 131 1.68 9.33 1.27
C GLY A 131 0.16 9.38 1.16
N CYS A 132 -0.32 9.50 -0.06
CA CYS A 132 -1.75 9.51 -0.34
C CYS A 132 -2.42 8.16 0.00
N GLY A 133 -3.75 8.15 0.18
CA GLY A 133 -4.50 6.93 0.50
C GLY A 133 -4.29 5.80 -0.53
N SER A 134 -4.05 6.15 -1.80
CA SER A 134 -3.72 5.18 -2.85
C SER A 134 -2.34 4.55 -2.66
N ALA A 135 -1.34 5.28 -2.15
CA ALA A 135 -0.04 4.71 -1.81
C ALA A 135 -0.14 3.73 -0.63
N ILE A 136 -0.99 4.04 0.36
CA ILE A 136 -1.28 3.14 1.50
C ILE A 136 -1.94 1.86 1.00
N ALA A 137 -2.95 1.97 0.14
CA ALA A 137 -3.64 0.82 -0.44
C ALA A 137 -2.69 -0.07 -1.27
N SER A 138 -1.90 0.53 -2.17
CA SER A 138 -0.90 -0.19 -2.97
C SER A 138 0.14 -0.89 -2.09
N SER A 139 0.58 -0.24 -1.01
CA SER A 139 1.54 -0.83 -0.06
C SER A 139 0.95 -2.03 0.67
N SER A 140 -0.30 -1.92 1.14
CA SER A 140 -0.99 -3.01 1.83
C SER A 140 -1.19 -4.22 0.91
N LEU A 141 -1.70 -3.99 -0.31
CA LEU A 141 -1.89 -5.06 -1.29
C LEU A 141 -0.56 -5.74 -1.65
N ALA A 142 0.48 -4.94 -1.88
CA ALA A 142 1.82 -5.45 -2.14
C ALA A 142 2.33 -6.38 -1.03
N THR A 143 2.13 -6.02 0.25
CA THR A 143 2.55 -6.87 1.38
C THR A 143 1.81 -8.19 1.48
N GLU A 144 0.54 -8.24 1.10
CA GLU A 144 -0.22 -9.49 1.05
C GLU A 144 0.26 -10.38 -0.09
N TRP A 145 0.53 -9.80 -1.25
CA TRP A 145 0.97 -10.54 -2.43
C TRP A 145 2.36 -11.13 -2.29
N VAL A 146 3.28 -10.46 -1.60
CA VAL A 146 4.63 -11.01 -1.36
C VAL A 146 4.62 -12.08 -0.28
N LYS A 147 3.65 -12.06 0.64
CA LYS A 147 3.59 -13.05 1.73
C LYS A 147 3.28 -14.43 1.16
N GLY A 148 4.09 -15.41 1.53
CA GLY A 148 3.97 -16.79 1.05
C GLY A 148 4.56 -17.04 -0.34
N LYS A 149 5.11 -16.04 -1.03
CA LYS A 149 5.82 -16.23 -2.30
C LYS A 149 7.30 -16.49 -2.09
N SER A 150 7.95 -17.10 -3.08
CA SER A 150 9.41 -17.19 -3.13
C SER A 150 10.03 -15.84 -3.45
N VAL A 151 11.30 -15.64 -3.10
CA VAL A 151 12.06 -14.42 -3.46
C VAL A 151 12.04 -14.17 -4.98
N HIS A 152 12.11 -15.23 -5.80
CA HIS A 152 12.06 -15.12 -7.26
C HIS A 152 10.68 -14.73 -7.78
N ASP A 153 9.60 -15.25 -7.19
CA ASP A 153 8.25 -14.91 -7.62
C ASP A 153 7.82 -13.52 -7.16
N ALA A 154 8.35 -13.07 -6.02
CA ALA A 154 8.18 -11.69 -5.56
C ALA A 154 8.79 -10.67 -6.53
N LEU A 155 9.91 -11.01 -7.21
CA LEU A 155 10.52 -10.15 -8.24
C LEU A 155 9.68 -10.04 -9.52
N LYS A 156 8.79 -11.00 -9.79
CA LYS A 156 7.95 -11.00 -11.00
C LYS A 156 6.74 -10.08 -10.87
N ILE A 157 6.42 -9.60 -9.66
CA ILE A 157 5.30 -8.70 -9.42
C ILE A 157 5.57 -7.35 -10.10
N LYS A 158 4.65 -6.92 -10.97
CA LYS A 158 4.76 -5.66 -11.70
C LYS A 158 3.75 -4.62 -11.19
N ASN A 159 4.10 -3.35 -11.35
CA ASN A 159 3.22 -2.22 -11.07
C ASN A 159 1.90 -2.30 -11.86
N THR A 160 1.91 -2.89 -13.06
CA THR A 160 0.71 -3.04 -13.89
C THR A 160 -0.33 -3.94 -13.25
N ASP A 161 0.11 -4.97 -12.52
CA ASP A 161 -0.78 -5.94 -11.91
C ASP A 161 -1.43 -5.33 -10.66
N ILE A 162 -0.63 -4.60 -9.86
CA ILE A 162 -1.11 -3.83 -8.70
C ILE A 162 -2.09 -2.73 -9.15
N ALA A 163 -1.77 -2.01 -10.23
CA ALA A 163 -2.62 -0.95 -10.76
C ALA A 163 -3.94 -1.48 -11.32
N LYS A 164 -3.95 -2.67 -11.93
CA LYS A 164 -5.16 -3.34 -12.42
C LYS A 164 -6.05 -3.81 -11.27
N GLU A 165 -5.46 -4.44 -10.26
CA GLU A 165 -6.20 -4.93 -9.09
C GLU A 165 -6.91 -3.78 -8.36
N LEU A 166 -6.16 -2.70 -8.08
CA LEU A 166 -6.71 -1.49 -7.47
C LEU A 166 -7.45 -0.58 -8.45
N SER A 167 -7.44 -0.93 -9.74
CA SER A 167 -8.06 -0.17 -10.84
C SER A 167 -7.78 1.33 -10.75
N LEU A 168 -6.49 1.64 -10.58
CA LEU A 168 -6.03 3.01 -10.37
C LEU A 168 -6.20 3.84 -11.66
N PRO A 169 -6.71 5.08 -11.57
CA PRO A 169 -6.70 5.99 -12.70
C PRO A 169 -5.26 6.32 -13.11
N PRO A 170 -5.01 6.69 -14.38
CA PRO A 170 -3.66 6.90 -14.92
C PRO A 170 -2.84 7.94 -14.15
N VAL A 171 -3.52 8.92 -13.52
CA VAL A 171 -2.89 9.97 -12.72
C VAL A 171 -2.19 9.42 -11.45
N LYS A 172 -2.65 8.28 -10.92
CA LYS A 172 -2.15 7.70 -9.66
C LYS A 172 -1.25 6.48 -9.85
N LEU A 173 -0.79 6.21 -11.07
CA LEU A 173 0.09 5.06 -11.37
C LEU A 173 1.46 5.14 -10.68
N HIS A 174 1.91 6.32 -10.26
CA HIS A 174 3.15 6.46 -9.48
C HIS A 174 3.09 5.67 -8.15
N CYS A 175 1.89 5.49 -7.57
CA CYS A 175 1.70 4.72 -6.34
C CYS A 175 1.99 3.22 -6.53
N SER A 176 1.65 2.64 -7.68
CA SER A 176 1.93 1.24 -7.98
C SER A 176 3.39 1.03 -8.36
N MET A 177 4.02 2.01 -9.03
CA MET A 177 5.46 2.01 -9.30
C MET A 177 6.27 2.03 -7.99
N LEU A 178 5.90 2.90 -7.05
CA LEU A 178 6.54 2.97 -5.74
C LEU A 178 6.48 1.64 -4.99
N ALA A 179 5.35 0.93 -5.06
CA ALA A 179 5.19 -0.38 -4.44
C ALA A 179 6.09 -1.45 -5.07
N GLU A 180 6.19 -1.49 -6.40
CA GLU A 180 7.11 -2.38 -7.11
C GLU A 180 8.58 -2.10 -6.73
N ASP A 181 8.97 -0.83 -6.74
CA ASP A 181 10.32 -0.41 -6.39
C ASP A 181 10.66 -0.76 -4.93
N ALA A 182 9.70 -0.63 -4.01
CA ALA A 182 9.85 -1.03 -2.62
C ALA A 182 10.12 -2.54 -2.48
N ILE A 183 9.38 -3.38 -3.23
CA ILE A 183 9.58 -4.84 -3.24
C ILE A 183 10.99 -5.17 -3.74
N LYS A 184 11.39 -4.60 -4.88
CA LYS A 184 12.72 -4.82 -5.46
C LYS A 184 13.84 -4.38 -4.52
N ALA A 185 13.69 -3.20 -3.89
CA ALA A 185 14.65 -2.69 -2.93
C ALA A 185 14.79 -3.61 -1.71
N ALA A 186 13.67 -4.12 -1.17
CA ALA A 186 13.70 -5.03 -0.03
C ALA A 186 14.35 -6.37 -0.35
N LEU A 187 14.08 -6.93 -1.54
CA LEU A 187 14.69 -8.18 -2.01
C LEU A 187 16.18 -8.01 -2.28
N LYS A 188 16.60 -6.87 -2.84
CA LYS A 188 18.01 -6.54 -3.06
C LYS A 188 18.77 -6.43 -1.74
N ASP A 189 18.22 -5.75 -0.74
CA ASP A 189 18.82 -5.65 0.59
C ASP A 189 19.00 -7.05 1.22
N TYR A 190 17.99 -7.92 1.11
CA TYR A 190 18.10 -9.32 1.55
C TYR A 190 19.25 -10.07 0.85
N GLN A 191 19.34 -10.01 -0.48
CA GLN A 191 20.40 -10.69 -1.23
C GLN A 191 21.82 -10.21 -0.86
N VAL A 192 21.98 -8.90 -0.62
CA VAL A 192 23.25 -8.31 -0.18
C VAL A 192 23.64 -8.83 1.20
N LYS A 193 22.67 -8.95 2.13
CA LYS A 193 22.90 -9.51 3.47
C LYS A 193 23.33 -10.97 3.41
N GLN A 194 22.66 -11.79 2.60
CA GLN A 194 23.01 -13.22 2.44
C GLN A 194 24.42 -13.41 1.86
N THR A 195 24.76 -12.63 0.83
CA THR A 195 26.12 -12.68 0.23
C THR A 195 27.20 -12.24 1.23
N SER A 196 26.89 -11.23 2.05
CA SER A 196 27.83 -10.72 3.06
C SER A 196 28.06 -11.71 4.21
N GLN A 197 27.05 -12.50 4.58
CA GLN A 197 27.21 -13.55 5.59
C GLN A 197 28.05 -14.71 5.08
N LYS A 198 27.77 -15.19 3.86
CA LYS A 198 28.53 -16.28 3.25
C LYS A 198 30.04 -15.96 3.19
N LYS A 199 30.40 -14.74 2.82
CA LYS A 199 31.80 -14.26 2.84
C LYS A 199 32.42 -14.20 4.25
N LYS A 200 31.63 -13.88 5.28
CA LYS A 200 32.12 -13.85 6.67
C LYS A 200 32.38 -15.26 7.21
N GLU A 201 31.52 -16.21 6.85
CA GLU A 201 31.68 -17.62 7.22
C GLU A 201 32.94 -18.21 6.55
N GLU A 202 33.11 -18.01 5.24
CA GLU A 202 34.30 -18.44 4.48
C GLU A 202 35.61 -17.88 5.07
N LYS A 203 35.60 -16.59 5.47
CA LYS A 203 36.78 -15.95 6.09
C LYS A 203 37.06 -16.46 7.51
N ARG A 204 36.04 -16.86 8.28
CA ARG A 204 36.21 -17.46 9.61
C ARG A 204 36.81 -18.86 9.53
N SER A 205 36.37 -19.67 8.58
CA SER A 205 36.96 -21.00 8.33
C SER A 205 38.42 -20.93 7.88
N ALA A 206 38.82 -19.88 7.18
CA ALA A 206 40.21 -19.68 6.73
C ALA A 206 41.17 -19.14 7.80
N ILE A 207 40.65 -18.62 8.93
CA ILE A 207 41.45 -18.11 10.06
C ILE A 207 41.60 -19.18 11.16
N ALA A 208 40.74 -20.20 11.15
CA ALA A 208 40.77 -21.32 12.09
C ALA A 208 41.71 -22.46 11.65
N GLN A 209 42.48 -22.26 10.57
CA GLN A 209 43.52 -23.16 10.04
C GLN A 209 44.86 -22.43 10.09
#